data_AF-A0A9D7SZD6-F1
#
_entry.id   AF-A0A9D7SZD6-F1
#
_cell.length_a   1.000
_cell.length_b   1.000
_cell.length_c   1.000
_cell.angle_alpha   90.00
_cell.angle_beta   90.00
_cell.angle_gamma   90.00
#
_symmetry.space_group_name_H-M   'P 1'
#
loop_
_entity.id
_entity.type
_entity.pdbx_description
1 polymer ?
#
loop_
_entity_poly.entity_id
_entity_poly.type
_entity_poly.pdbx_seq_one_letter_code
_entity_poly.pdbx_strand_id
1 'polypeptide(L)'
;MPHSLTSADVTTSGDCAGEYSVTRTWTATDACGNSSSASQTINVQDVTAPVLAGRVTLPSTIDCPAAPVFAVATATDACGSAFTLTSADVTTSGDCAGEYSVTRTWTATDACGNSSSASQTINVQDITAPVIATLPAPTTIDCPSTPVFAVATATDAAEVLSH
;
A
#
# COMPACT_ATOMS: atom_id res chain seq x y z
N MET A 1 -65.37 -3.45 17.42
CA MET A 1 -64.34 -3.64 16.37
C MET A 1 -63.17 -4.39 16.98
N PRO A 2 -62.42 -5.24 16.25
CA PRO A 2 -61.28 -5.93 16.84
C PRO A 2 -60.15 -4.95 17.15
N HIS A 3 -59.33 -5.30 18.15
CA HIS A 3 -58.09 -4.60 18.47
C HIS A 3 -57.15 -4.60 17.26
N SER A 4 -56.33 -3.56 17.11
CA SER A 4 -55.36 -3.43 16.01
C SER A 4 -53.95 -3.16 16.54
N LEU A 5 -52.95 -3.63 15.80
CA LEU A 5 -51.54 -3.34 16.02
C LEU A 5 -50.94 -2.90 14.69
N THR A 6 -50.43 -1.68 14.63
CA THR A 6 -49.75 -1.13 13.45
C THR A 6 -48.30 -0.82 13.78
N SER A 7 -47.43 -0.87 12.78
CA SER A 7 -46.03 -0.43 12.91
C SER A 7 -45.68 0.59 11.84
N ALA A 8 -44.85 1.57 12.21
CA ALA A 8 -44.26 2.53 11.29
C ALA A 8 -42.75 2.58 11.50
N ASP A 9 -42.00 2.59 10.39
CA ASP A 9 -40.54 2.60 10.40
C ASP A 9 -40.03 3.94 9.91
N VAL A 10 -39.01 4.46 10.60
CA VAL A 10 -38.27 5.65 10.20
C VAL A 10 -36.80 5.27 10.11
N THR A 11 -36.20 5.50 8.93
CA THR A 11 -34.76 5.34 8.72
C THR A 11 -34.09 6.70 8.77
N THR A 12 -33.03 6.81 9.57
CA THR A 12 -32.21 8.02 9.70
C THR A 12 -30.79 7.68 9.27
N SER A 13 -30.23 8.42 8.30
CA SER A 13 -28.84 8.27 7.89
C SER A 13 -27.89 8.54 9.06
N GLY A 14 -26.80 7.77 9.13
CA GLY A 14 -25.71 7.98 10.09
C GLY A 14 -24.72 9.04 9.64
N ASP A 15 -23.64 9.16 10.41
CA ASP A 15 -22.62 10.20 10.22
C ASP A 15 -21.65 9.88 9.07
N CYS A 16 -21.55 8.60 8.67
CA CYS A 16 -20.76 8.17 7.52
C CYS A 16 -21.55 7.27 6.55
N ALA A 17 -20.99 7.08 5.36
CA ALA A 17 -21.62 6.30 4.30
C ALA A 17 -21.80 4.84 4.74
N GLY A 18 -23.00 4.29 4.58
CA GLY A 18 -23.33 2.93 5.01
C GLY A 18 -23.90 2.84 6.43
N GLU A 19 -23.75 3.88 7.26
CA GLU A 19 -24.36 3.93 8.57
C GLU A 19 -25.78 4.48 8.54
N TYR A 20 -26.64 3.92 9.38
CA TYR A 20 -28.00 4.38 9.58
C TYR A 20 -28.60 3.81 10.85
N SER A 21 -29.75 4.36 11.26
CA SER A 21 -30.59 3.77 12.29
C SER A 21 -31.99 3.55 11.76
N VAL A 22 -32.66 2.52 12.28
CA VAL A 22 -34.08 2.25 12.00
C VAL A 22 -34.83 2.29 13.32
N THR A 23 -35.80 3.20 13.41
CA THR A 23 -36.73 3.27 14.54
C THR A 23 -38.08 2.74 14.12
N ARG A 24 -38.53 1.65 14.74
CA ARG A 24 -39.88 1.10 14.57
C ARG A 24 -40.75 1.53 15.74
N THR A 25 -41.91 2.11 15.45
CA THR A 25 -42.94 2.45 16.44
C THR A 25 -44.15 1.55 16.24
N TRP A 26 -44.57 0.86 17.29
CA TRP A 26 -45.81 0.09 17.33
C TRP A 26 -46.89 0.90 18.01
N THR A 27 -48.09 0.89 17.44
CA THR A 27 -49.29 1.48 18.05
C THR A 27 -50.35 0.39 18.18
N ALA A 28 -50.78 0.12 19.41
CA ALA A 28 -51.88 -0.77 19.71
C ALA A 28 -53.13 0.06 19.99
N THR A 29 -54.26 -0.29 19.36
CA THR A 29 -55.56 0.36 19.57
C THR A 29 -56.60 -0.68 19.91
N ASP A 30 -57.33 -0.49 21.02
CA ASP A 30 -58.38 -1.41 21.44
C ASP A 30 -59.72 -1.17 20.73
N ALA A 31 -60.70 -2.03 21.01
CA ALA A 31 -62.04 -1.96 20.43
C ALA A 31 -62.82 -0.68 20.77
N CYS A 32 -62.43 0.00 21.85
CA CYS A 32 -63.04 1.20 22.39
C CYS A 32 -62.34 2.49 21.89
N GLY A 33 -61.24 2.35 21.14
CA GLY A 33 -60.47 3.46 20.59
C GLY A 33 -59.33 3.95 21.48
N ASN A 34 -59.02 3.28 22.60
CA ASN A 34 -57.85 3.63 23.40
C ASN A 34 -56.59 3.15 22.70
N SER A 35 -55.53 3.97 22.69
CA SER A 35 -54.27 3.63 22.04
C SER A 35 -53.05 3.82 22.93
N SER A 36 -52.03 2.99 22.74
CA SER A 36 -50.68 3.16 23.29
C SER A 36 -49.62 2.88 22.23
N SER A 37 -48.42 3.42 22.43
CA SER A 37 -47.30 3.21 21.53
C SER A 37 -45.99 2.91 22.25
N ALA A 38 -45.13 2.11 21.62
CA ALA A 38 -43.76 1.84 22.04
C ALA A 38 -42.84 1.83 20.82
N SER A 39 -41.56 2.15 21.00
CA SER A 39 -40.58 2.14 19.91
C SER A 39 -39.30 1.37 20.26
N GLN A 40 -38.62 0.91 19.22
CA GLN A 40 -37.29 0.31 19.27
C GLN A 40 -36.42 0.94 18.18
N THR A 41 -35.19 1.29 18.52
CA THR A 41 -34.19 1.77 17.55
C THR A 41 -33.09 0.72 17.40
N ILE A 42 -32.70 0.44 16.15
CA ILE A 42 -31.55 -0.40 15.79
C ILE A 42 -30.54 0.47 15.04
N ASN A 43 -29.28 0.42 15.44
CA ASN A 43 -28.18 1.16 14.82
C ASN A 43 -27.32 0.23 13.96
N VAL A 44 -26.95 0.71 12.78
CA VAL A 44 -25.99 0.08 11.85
C VAL A 44 -24.78 0.99 11.78
N GLN A 45 -23.62 0.45 12.15
CA GLN A 45 -22.34 1.13 12.21
C GLN A 45 -21.31 0.40 11.33
N ASP A 46 -20.40 1.16 10.72
CA ASP A 46 -19.28 0.60 9.99
C ASP A 46 -17.99 0.74 10.81
N VAL A 47 -17.54 -0.38 11.34
CA VAL A 47 -16.31 -0.50 12.14
C VAL A 47 -15.26 -1.37 11.45
N THR A 48 -15.50 -1.74 10.18
CA THR A 48 -14.65 -2.69 9.47
C THR A 48 -13.71 -1.93 8.55
N ALA A 49 -12.41 -2.11 8.73
CA ALA A 49 -11.45 -1.51 7.82
C ALA A 49 -11.50 -2.15 6.42
N PRO A 50 -11.21 -1.38 5.36
CA PRO A 50 -11.00 -1.93 4.03
C PRO A 50 -9.90 -3.00 4.04
N VAL A 51 -10.02 -4.00 3.18
CA VAL A 51 -9.01 -5.04 2.98
C VAL A 51 -8.17 -4.68 1.77
N LEU A 52 -6.87 -4.49 1.96
CA LEU A 52 -5.89 -4.31 0.88
C LEU A 52 -5.71 -5.64 0.12
N ALA A 53 -5.76 -5.56 -1.21
CA ALA A 53 -5.56 -6.67 -2.13
C ALA A 53 -4.42 -6.38 -3.13
N GLY A 54 -3.68 -7.43 -3.50
CA GLY A 54 -2.52 -7.36 -4.39
C GLY A 54 -1.27 -8.02 -3.80
N ARG A 55 -0.17 -8.09 -4.56
CA ARG A 55 1.14 -8.61 -4.10
C ARG A 55 1.91 -7.59 -3.25
N VAL A 56 1.22 -6.75 -2.50
CA VAL A 56 1.79 -5.61 -1.75
C VAL A 56 2.59 -6.02 -0.50
N THR A 57 2.81 -7.31 -0.25
CA THR A 57 3.49 -7.80 0.97
C THR A 57 4.72 -8.66 0.71
N LEU A 58 4.99 -9.06 -0.54
CA LEU A 58 6.17 -9.88 -0.82
C LEU A 58 7.37 -8.99 -1.13
N PRO A 59 8.48 -9.09 -0.36
CA PRO A 59 9.69 -8.40 -0.71
C PRO A 59 10.25 -8.94 -2.03
N SER A 60 11.02 -8.12 -2.73
CA SER A 60 11.73 -8.52 -3.93
C SER A 60 13.11 -7.89 -4.00
N THR A 61 13.99 -8.47 -4.82
CA THR A 61 15.33 -7.96 -5.06
C THR A 61 15.50 -7.76 -6.56
N ILE A 62 16.11 -6.65 -6.94
CA ILE A 62 16.51 -6.33 -8.30
C ILE A 62 17.97 -5.94 -8.32
N ASP A 63 18.62 -6.16 -9.45
CA ASP A 63 20.00 -5.76 -9.65
C ASP A 63 20.03 -4.38 -10.32
N CYS A 64 20.97 -3.53 -9.91
CA CYS A 64 21.24 -2.29 -10.63
C CYS A 64 21.59 -2.59 -12.12
N PRO A 65 21.26 -1.68 -13.06
CA PRO A 65 20.68 -0.36 -12.87
C PRO A 65 19.14 -0.34 -12.86
N ALA A 66 18.47 -1.48 -12.62
CA ALA A 66 17.02 -1.51 -12.57
C ALA A 66 16.49 -0.64 -11.42
N ALA A 67 15.40 0.10 -11.68
CA ALA A 67 14.72 0.91 -10.68
C ALA A 67 13.56 0.12 -10.05
N PRO A 68 13.26 0.30 -8.75
CA PRO A 68 12.10 -0.31 -8.10
C PRO A 68 10.78 0.07 -8.79
N VAL A 69 9.97 -0.94 -9.13
CA VAL A 69 8.62 -0.75 -9.66
C VAL A 69 7.63 -1.46 -8.76
N PHE A 70 6.73 -0.70 -8.17
CA PHE A 70 5.69 -1.23 -7.29
C PHE A 70 4.42 -1.54 -8.07
N ALA A 71 3.74 -2.62 -7.68
CA ALA A 71 2.42 -2.93 -8.20
C ALA A 71 1.39 -1.88 -7.75
N VAL A 72 0.32 -1.74 -8.53
CA VAL A 72 -0.85 -0.96 -8.11
C VAL A 72 -1.55 -1.73 -6.99
N ALA A 73 -1.72 -1.08 -5.85
CA ALA A 73 -2.52 -1.62 -4.76
C ALA A 73 -4.00 -1.42 -5.05
N THR A 74 -4.82 -2.34 -4.56
CA THR A 74 -6.28 -2.24 -4.58
C THR A 74 -6.81 -2.47 -3.17
N ALA A 75 -8.04 -2.03 -2.89
CA ALA A 75 -8.71 -2.37 -1.64
C ALA A 75 -10.18 -2.68 -1.91
N THR A 76 -10.79 -3.45 -1.01
CA THR A 76 -12.22 -3.74 -1.01
C THR A 76 -12.77 -3.56 0.39
N ASP A 77 -13.95 -3.00 0.50
CA ASP A 77 -14.65 -2.85 1.78
C ASP A 77 -15.92 -3.72 1.82
N ALA A 78 -16.19 -4.33 2.97
CA ALA A 78 -17.30 -5.26 3.13
C ALA A 78 -18.67 -4.55 3.22
N CYS A 79 -18.68 -3.30 3.68
CA CYS A 79 -19.87 -2.45 3.78
C CYS A 79 -20.16 -1.70 2.47
N GLY A 80 -19.29 -1.85 1.45
CA GLY A 80 -19.43 -1.22 0.13
C GLY A 80 -19.09 0.27 0.16
N SER A 81 -18.43 0.74 1.22
CA SER A 81 -18.05 2.12 1.43
C SER A 81 -17.04 2.57 0.38
N ALA A 82 -17.17 3.80 -0.12
CA ALA A 82 -16.09 4.44 -0.86
C ALA A 82 -14.88 4.58 0.07
N PHE A 83 -13.67 4.34 -0.45
CA PHE A 83 -12.43 4.44 0.30
C PHE A 83 -11.40 5.29 -0.44
N THR A 84 -10.45 5.83 0.31
CA THR A 84 -9.26 6.49 -0.20
C THR A 84 -8.07 5.57 -0.06
N LEU A 85 -7.25 5.48 -1.11
CA LEU A 85 -6.00 4.70 -1.10
C LEU A 85 -4.82 5.66 -1.29
N THR A 86 -3.88 5.64 -0.34
CA THR A 86 -2.66 6.45 -0.38
C THR A 86 -1.42 5.57 -0.29
N SER A 87 -0.25 6.10 -0.69
CA SER A 87 1.03 5.42 -0.56
C SER A 87 2.16 6.37 -0.17
N ALA A 88 3.13 5.88 0.61
CA ALA A 88 4.33 6.62 0.99
C ALA A 88 5.58 5.73 0.84
N ASP A 89 6.67 6.33 0.37
CA ASP A 89 7.94 5.64 0.08
C ASP A 89 9.03 6.07 1.07
N VAL A 90 9.82 5.10 1.50
CA VAL A 90 11.03 5.32 2.29
C VAL A 90 12.20 4.62 1.60
N THR A 91 13.22 5.40 1.24
CA THR A 91 14.47 4.88 0.70
C THR A 91 15.50 4.74 1.82
N THR A 92 16.18 3.62 1.88
CA THR A 92 17.28 3.35 2.84
C THR A 92 18.51 2.92 2.07
N SER A 93 19.63 3.62 2.28
CA SER A 93 20.91 3.27 1.68
C SER A 93 21.35 1.87 2.11
N GLY A 94 21.95 1.12 1.19
CA GLY A 94 22.59 -0.16 1.47
C GLY A 94 24.01 -0.01 2.01
N ASP A 95 24.69 -1.14 2.17
CA ASP A 95 26.04 -1.20 2.72
C ASP A 95 27.11 -0.77 1.70
N CYS A 96 26.81 -0.91 0.41
CA CYS A 96 27.69 -0.55 -0.70
C CYS A 96 27.13 0.63 -1.52
N ALA A 97 28.03 1.35 -2.20
CA ALA A 97 27.64 2.43 -3.10
C ALA A 97 26.74 1.87 -4.22
N GLY A 98 25.60 2.54 -4.47
CA GLY A 98 24.63 2.10 -5.47
C GLY A 98 23.59 1.10 -4.94
N GLU A 99 23.81 0.48 -3.78
CA GLU A 99 22.82 -0.37 -3.13
C GLU A 99 21.86 0.45 -2.27
N TYR A 100 20.58 0.08 -2.30
CA TYR A 100 19.54 0.70 -1.48
C TYR A 100 18.31 -0.19 -1.42
N SER A 101 17.39 0.10 -0.50
CA SER A 101 16.05 -0.48 -0.52
C SER A 101 15.01 0.63 -0.58
N VAL A 102 13.88 0.35 -1.21
CA VAL A 102 12.69 1.22 -1.17
C VAL A 102 11.55 0.44 -0.54
N THR A 103 11.01 0.97 0.55
CA THR A 103 9.80 0.44 1.18
C THR A 103 8.63 1.35 0.86
N ARG A 104 7.62 0.83 0.16
CA ARG A 104 6.35 1.51 -0.07
C ARG A 104 5.29 0.97 0.89
N THR A 105 4.61 1.87 1.60
CA THR A 105 3.48 1.55 2.47
C THR A 105 2.21 2.11 1.85
N TRP A 106 1.19 1.27 1.67
CA TRP A 106 -0.15 1.66 1.26
C TRP A 106 -1.08 1.73 2.45
N THR A 107 -1.96 2.72 2.45
CA THR A 107 -3.01 2.89 3.46
C THR A 107 -4.35 3.09 2.78
N ALA A 108 -5.31 2.21 3.09
CA ALA A 108 -6.71 2.35 2.69
C ALA A 108 -7.53 2.87 3.88
N THR A 109 -8.34 3.90 3.66
CA THR A 109 -9.24 4.48 4.67
C THR A 109 -10.63 4.64 4.08
N ASP A 110 -11.65 4.07 4.72
CA ASP A 110 -13.04 4.23 4.29
C ASP A 110 -13.63 5.60 4.70
N ALA A 111 -14.89 5.84 4.33
CA ALA A 111 -15.61 7.06 4.67
C ALA A 111 -15.92 7.22 6.17
N CYS A 112 -15.86 6.13 6.94
CA CYS A 112 -16.11 6.08 8.37
C CYS A 112 -14.82 6.22 9.21
N GLY A 113 -13.66 6.27 8.54
CA GLY A 113 -12.35 6.44 9.14
C GLY A 113 -11.66 5.13 9.53
N ASN A 114 -12.25 3.97 9.23
CA ASN A 114 -11.55 2.70 9.46
C ASN A 114 -10.43 2.55 8.44
N SER A 115 -9.28 2.05 8.88
CA SER A 115 -8.10 1.98 8.03
C SER A 115 -7.29 0.71 8.17
N SER A 116 -6.63 0.33 7.08
CA SER A 116 -5.66 -0.77 7.03
C SER A 116 -4.43 -0.34 6.23
N SER A 117 -3.29 -0.98 6.51
CA SER A 117 -2.05 -0.72 5.81
C SER A 117 -1.27 -1.99 5.49
N ALA A 118 -0.48 -1.93 4.42
CA ALA A 118 0.44 -3.00 4.01
C ALA A 118 1.69 -2.37 3.38
N SER A 119 2.83 -3.06 3.43
CA SER A 119 4.07 -2.57 2.87
C SER A 119 4.85 -3.62 2.08
N GLN A 120 5.55 -3.15 1.05
CA GLN A 120 6.47 -3.93 0.23
C GLN A 120 7.85 -3.27 0.25
N THR A 121 8.89 -4.08 0.44
CA THR A 121 10.28 -3.64 0.30
C THR A 121 10.90 -4.23 -0.97
N ILE A 122 11.52 -3.38 -1.78
CA ILE A 122 12.33 -3.78 -2.94
C ILE A 122 13.79 -3.43 -2.64
N ASN A 123 14.65 -4.45 -2.62
CA ASN A 123 16.08 -4.31 -2.45
C ASN A 123 16.75 -4.14 -3.81
N VAL A 124 17.67 -3.19 -3.90
CA VAL A 124 18.53 -2.94 -5.06
C VAL A 124 19.95 -3.28 -4.65
N GLN A 125 20.53 -4.26 -5.33
CA GLN A 125 21.87 -4.79 -5.04
C GLN A 125 22.76 -4.69 -6.27
N ASP A 126 24.07 -4.79 -6.06
CA ASP A 126 25.04 -4.95 -7.13
C ASP A 126 25.72 -6.32 -7.06
N ILE A 127 25.55 -7.12 -8.12
CA ILE A 127 26.18 -8.42 -8.29
C ILE A 127 27.10 -8.47 -9.52
N THR A 128 27.24 -7.35 -10.23
CA THR A 128 28.01 -7.29 -11.47
C THR A 128 29.47 -7.01 -11.14
N ALA A 129 30.38 -7.89 -11.55
CA ALA A 129 31.80 -7.63 -11.36
C ALA A 129 32.29 -6.51 -12.30
N PRO A 130 33.24 -5.66 -11.88
CA PRO A 130 33.82 -4.64 -12.73
C PRO A 130 34.61 -5.26 -13.89
N VAL A 131 34.63 -4.57 -15.02
CA VAL A 131 35.35 -5.00 -16.23
C VAL A 131 36.63 -4.18 -16.38
N ILE A 132 37.77 -4.86 -16.49
CA ILE A 132 39.05 -4.23 -16.80
C ILE A 132 39.09 -3.90 -18.30
N ALA A 133 39.48 -2.68 -18.64
CA ALA A 133 39.66 -2.25 -20.02
C ALA A 133 40.76 -3.07 -20.71
N THR A 134 40.70 -3.16 -22.05
CA THR A 134 41.70 -3.91 -22.82
C THR A 134 43.11 -3.37 -22.54
N LEU A 135 43.99 -4.25 -22.05
CA LEU A 135 45.38 -3.91 -21.78
C LEU A 135 46.16 -3.77 -23.10
N PRO A 136 47.21 -2.95 -23.15
CA PRO A 136 48.08 -2.88 -24.31
C PRO A 136 48.73 -4.22 -24.63
N ALA A 137 49.00 -4.46 -25.92
CA ALA A 137 49.78 -5.61 -26.37
C ALA A 137 51.18 -5.61 -25.75
N PRO A 138 51.79 -6.80 -25.54
CA PRO A 138 53.15 -6.89 -25.03
C PRO A 138 54.13 -6.16 -25.96
N THR A 139 55.11 -5.49 -25.38
CA THR A 139 56.20 -4.82 -26.12
C THR A 139 57.55 -5.38 -25.66
N THR A 140 58.53 -5.34 -26.55
CA THR A 140 59.92 -5.66 -26.23
C THR A 140 60.73 -4.37 -26.25
N ILE A 141 61.63 -4.22 -25.29
CA ILE A 141 62.56 -3.09 -25.21
C ILE A 141 63.99 -3.62 -25.17
N ASP A 142 64.94 -2.83 -25.68
CA ASP A 142 66.35 -3.17 -25.68
C ASP A 142 67.08 -2.57 -24.47
N CYS A 143 68.13 -3.23 -23.99
CA CYS A 143 69.02 -2.66 -22.97
C CYS A 143 69.74 -1.42 -23.55
N PRO A 144 69.79 -0.27 -22.86
CA PRO A 144 69.50 -0.03 -21.44
C PRO A 144 68.13 0.61 -21.12
N SER A 145 67.13 0.50 -22.01
CA SER A 145 65.81 1.07 -21.77
C SER A 145 65.12 0.46 -20.55
N THR A 146 64.37 1.29 -19.82
CA THR A 146 63.59 0.89 -18.65
C THR A 146 62.14 0.58 -19.03
N PRO A 147 61.52 -0.51 -18.52
CA PRO A 147 60.11 -0.80 -18.75
C PRO A 147 59.20 0.33 -18.24
N VAL A 148 58.16 0.64 -19.02
CA VAL A 148 57.08 1.55 -18.62
C VAL A 148 55.76 0.81 -18.80
N PHE A 149 54.94 0.78 -17.74
CA PHE A 149 53.63 0.16 -17.76
C PHE A 149 52.56 1.19 -18.12
N ALA A 150 51.59 0.79 -18.94
CA ALA A 150 50.39 1.58 -19.13
C ALA A 150 49.51 1.50 -17.87
N VAL A 151 48.72 2.55 -17.65
CA VAL A 151 47.70 2.58 -16.61
C VAL A 151 46.51 1.74 -17.08
N ALA A 152 46.09 0.76 -16.28
CA ALA A 152 44.86 0.03 -16.49
C ALA A 152 43.67 0.84 -15.93
N THR A 153 42.53 0.77 -16.60
CA THR A 153 41.26 1.31 -16.10
C THR A 153 40.26 0.16 -15.95
N ALA A 154 39.31 0.33 -15.04
CA ALA A 154 38.17 -0.57 -14.88
C ALA A 154 36.88 0.26 -14.91
N THR A 155 35.80 -0.35 -15.37
CA THR A 155 34.46 0.24 -15.36
C THR A 155 33.49 -0.73 -14.73
N ASP A 156 32.60 -0.19 -13.90
CA ASP A 156 31.47 -0.91 -13.34
C ASP A 156 30.17 -0.28 -13.86
N ALA A 157 29.21 -1.12 -14.27
CA ALA A 157 27.90 -0.67 -14.71
C ALA A 157 27.02 -0.22 -13.53
N ALA A 158 27.35 -0.67 -12.32
CA ALA A 158 26.65 -0.41 -11.08
C ALA A 158 27.13 0.82 -10.31
N GLU A 159 28.36 1.29 -10.60
CA GLU A 159 28.83 2.58 -10.09
C GLU A 159 28.04 3.70 -10.75
N VAL A 160 26.98 4.15 -10.07
CA VAL A 160 26.35 5.43 -10.37
C VAL A 160 27.42 6.51 -10.15
N LEU A 161 27.80 7.20 -11.22
CA LEU A 161 28.61 8.43 -11.19
C LEU A 161 28.06 9.39 -10.12
N SER A 162 28.62 9.35 -8.91
CA SER A 162 28.55 10.43 -7.95
C SER A 162 29.96 10.97 -7.73
N HIS A 163 30.31 11.98 -8.53
CA HIS A 163 31.21 13.06 -8.14
C HIS A 163 30.46 14.38 -8.38
#